data_AF-R9PTP7-F1
#
_entry.id   AF-R9PTP7-F1
#
_cell.length_a   1.000
_cell.length_b   1.000
_cell.length_c   1.000
_cell.angle_alpha   90.00
_cell.angle_beta   90.00
_cell.angle_gamma   90.00
#
_symmetry.space_group_name_H-M   'P 1'
#
loop_
_entity.id
_entity.type
_entity.pdbx_description
1 polymer ?
#
loop_
_entity_poly.entity_id
_entity_poly.type
_entity_poly.pdbx_seq_one_letter_code
_entity_poly.pdbx_strand_id
1 'polypeptide(L)'
;MKCKNLKIEAEQLGIKRIEAGPKGGQVEFAETTKVNAAFLVSLLQSQPAIYRLEGANKLKFAVPSDSPEQRLSLIESLLEQFTANATNS
;
A
#
# COMPACT_ATOMS: atom_id res chain seq x y z
N MET A 1 -18.97 9.53 1.47
CA MET A 1 -17.93 10.29 2.20
C MET A 1 -16.73 9.36 2.43
N LYS A 2 -15.66 9.40 1.61
CA LYS A 2 -14.50 8.50 1.80
C LYS A 2 -13.12 9.18 1.71
N CYS A 3 -13.02 10.36 1.09
CA CYS A 3 -11.72 10.95 0.75
C CYS A 3 -10.91 11.59 1.91
N LYS A 4 -11.48 11.77 3.11
CA LYS A 4 -10.74 12.36 4.26
C LYS A 4 -10.00 11.35 5.13
N ASN A 5 -10.26 10.05 4.97
CA ASN A 5 -9.74 9.04 5.89
C ASN A 5 -8.42 8.42 5.42
N LEU A 6 -8.18 8.33 4.11
CA LEU A 6 -7.03 7.61 3.56
C LEU A 6 -5.69 8.11 4.06
N LYS A 7 -5.52 9.43 4.18
CA LYS A 7 -4.28 10.01 4.69
C LYS A 7 -4.08 9.68 6.17
N ILE A 8 -5.15 9.76 6.96
CA ILE A 8 -5.13 9.46 8.40
C ILE A 8 -4.87 7.97 8.62
N GLU A 9 -5.53 7.10 7.84
CA GLU A 9 -5.32 5.65 7.89
C GLU A 9 -3.88 5.28 7.49
N ALA A 10 -3.36 5.87 6.42
CA ALA A 10 -1.97 5.66 6.01
C ALA A 10 -0.98 6.07 7.11
N GLU A 11 -1.18 7.24 7.72
CA GLU A 11 -0.35 7.70 8.84
C GLU A 11 -0.46 6.76 10.05
N GLN A 12 -1.66 6.30 10.41
CA GLN A 12 -1.89 5.36 11.52
C GLN A 12 -1.24 3.98 11.30
N LEU A 13 -1.14 3.55 10.04
CA LEU A 13 -0.46 2.32 9.64
C LEU A 13 1.07 2.47 9.64
N GLY A 14 1.59 3.68 9.81
CA GLY A 14 3.02 3.96 9.67
C GLY A 14 3.46 3.93 8.20
N ILE A 15 2.61 4.39 7.28
CA ILE A 15 2.99 4.62 5.88
C ILE A 15 3.50 6.04 5.75
N LYS A 16 4.75 6.18 5.31
CA LYS A 16 5.44 7.46 5.17
C LYS A 16 5.09 8.17 3.86
N ARG A 17 4.94 7.41 2.77
CA ARG A 17 4.63 7.97 1.45
C ARG A 17 3.93 6.93 0.56
N ILE A 18 2.98 7.38 -0.24
CA ILE A 18 2.34 6.58 -1.28
C ILE A 18 2.41 7.36 -2.59
N GLU A 19 2.91 6.73 -3.64
CA GLU A 19 2.95 7.30 -4.97
C GLU A 19 2.30 6.34 -5.95
N ALA A 20 1.34 6.79 -6.73
CA ALA A 20 0.72 6.02 -7.80
C ALA A 20 0.82 6.79 -9.12
N GLY A 21 1.32 6.10 -10.14
CA GLY A 21 1.43 6.59 -11.50
C GLY A 21 0.74 5.65 -12.50
N PRO A 22 0.78 5.99 -13.80
CA PRO A 22 0.02 5.29 -14.84
C PRO A 22 0.34 3.79 -14.98
N LYS A 23 1.57 3.39 -14.65
CA LYS A 23 2.06 2.01 -14.78
C LYS A 23 2.13 1.25 -13.45
N GLY A 24 1.66 1.87 -12.37
CA GLY A 24 1.84 1.38 -11.01
C GLY A 24 2.42 2.44 -10.09
N GLY A 25 2.89 2.02 -8.94
CA GLY A 25 3.30 2.90 -7.87
C GLY A 25 4.17 2.24 -6.81
N GLN A 26 4.37 2.98 -5.73
CA GLN A 26 5.16 2.53 -4.60
C GLN A 26 4.59 3.05 -3.28
N VAL A 27 4.74 2.23 -2.24
CA VAL A 27 4.40 2.53 -0.86
C VAL A 27 5.69 2.49 -0.06
N GLU A 28 6.03 3.58 0.60
CA GLU A 28 7.14 3.67 1.54
C GLU A 28 6.57 3.60 2.97
N PHE A 29 6.93 2.54 3.69
CA PHE A 29 6.63 2.35 5.09
C PHE A 29 7.66 3.05 5.96
N ALA A 30 7.21 3.54 7.12
CA ALA A 30 8.10 3.96 8.19
C ALA A 30 8.76 2.74 8.85
N GLU A 31 9.82 2.97 9.62
CA GLU A 31 10.49 1.91 10.39
C GLU A 31 9.53 1.21 11.37
N THR A 32 8.57 1.96 11.91
CA THR A 32 7.49 1.46 12.77
C THR A 32 6.18 1.41 11.99
N THR A 33 5.99 0.40 11.15
CA THR A 33 4.70 0.14 10.49
C THR A 33 3.84 -0.84 11.30
N LYS A 34 2.53 -0.60 11.36
CA LYS A 34 1.56 -1.53 11.96
C LYS A 34 1.10 -2.61 10.98
N VAL A 35 1.46 -2.48 9.71
CA VAL A 35 1.10 -3.47 8.68
C VAL A 35 1.82 -4.78 9.00
N ASN A 36 1.07 -5.89 9.02
CA ASN A 36 1.64 -7.19 9.34
C ASN A 36 2.68 -7.62 8.29
N ALA A 37 3.91 -7.87 8.74
CA ALA A 37 5.01 -8.31 7.87
C ALA A 37 4.70 -9.63 7.15
N ALA A 38 4.00 -10.58 7.80
CA ALA A 38 3.61 -11.84 7.18
C ALA A 38 2.62 -11.62 6.03
N PHE A 39 1.71 -10.65 6.16
CA PHE A 39 0.81 -10.25 5.07
C PHE A 39 1.60 -9.67 3.89
N LEU A 40 2.56 -8.77 4.13
CA LEU A 40 3.41 -8.20 3.08
C LEU A 40 4.20 -9.29 2.35
N VAL A 41 4.81 -10.22 3.08
CA VAL A 41 5.54 -11.35 2.49
C VAL A 41 4.59 -12.25 1.68
N SER A 42 3.40 -12.53 2.19
CA SER A 42 2.38 -13.30 1.47
C SER A 42 1.95 -12.61 0.17
N LEU A 43 1.78 -11.29 0.19
CA LEU A 43 1.43 -10.50 -1.00
C LEU A 43 2.53 -10.60 -2.08
N LEU A 44 3.79 -10.49 -1.67
CA LEU A 44 4.96 -10.66 -2.56
C LEU A 44 5.02 -12.06 -3.16
N GLN A 45 4.73 -13.10 -2.36
CA GLN A 45 4.75 -14.49 -2.85
C GLN A 45 3.54 -14.84 -3.71
N SER A 46 2.37 -14.29 -3.38
CA SER A 46 1.13 -14.54 -4.13
C SER A 46 1.16 -13.85 -5.49
N GLN A 47 1.75 -12.66 -5.57
CA GLN A 47 1.72 -11.81 -6.77
C GLN A 47 3.10 -11.19 -7.09
N PRO A 48 4.17 -11.99 -7.30
CA PRO A 48 5.54 -11.50 -7.50
C PRO A 48 5.75 -10.73 -8.81
N ALA A 49 4.83 -10.89 -9.78
CA ALA A 49 4.82 -10.12 -11.02
C ALA A 49 4.34 -8.68 -10.80
N ILE A 50 3.45 -8.48 -9.81
CA ILE A 50 2.80 -7.21 -9.54
C ILE A 50 3.49 -6.50 -8.39
N TYR A 51 3.69 -7.17 -7.26
CA TYR A 51 4.29 -6.61 -6.05
C TYR A 51 5.75 -7.02 -5.91
N ARG A 52 6.59 -6.04 -5.55
CA ARG A 52 8.01 -6.27 -5.24
C ARG A 52 8.46 -5.39 -4.09
N LEU A 53 9.28 -5.96 -3.21
CA LEU A 53 9.95 -5.19 -2.18
C LEU A 53 11.19 -4.53 -2.80
N GLU A 54 11.32 -3.22 -2.64
CA GLU A 54 12.49 -2.46 -3.00
C GLU A 54 13.15 -1.91 -1.73
N GLY A 55 14.37 -2.36 -1.42
CA GLY A 55 15.00 -2.04 -0.14
C GLY A 55 14.27 -2.65 1.05
N ALA A 56 14.42 -2.07 2.25
CA ALA A 56 13.87 -2.63 3.49
C ALA A 56 12.38 -2.30 3.69
N ASN A 57 11.95 -1.08 3.35
CA ASN A 57 10.64 -0.54 3.75
C ASN A 57 9.82 0.00 2.57
N LYS A 58 10.13 -0.36 1.32
CA LYS A 58 9.37 0.12 0.17
C LYS A 58 8.78 -1.04 -0.62
N LEU A 59 7.49 -0.95 -0.91
CA LEU A 59 6.75 -1.91 -1.72
C LEU A 59 6.36 -1.25 -3.03
N LYS A 60 6.89 -1.75 -4.14
CA LYS A 60 6.46 -1.37 -5.49
C LYS A 60 5.34 -2.28 -5.95
N PHE A 61 4.36 -1.69 -6.62
CA PHE A 61 3.28 -2.40 -7.28
C PHE A 61 3.19 -1.95 -8.74
N ALA A 62 3.16 -2.88 -9.68
CA ALA A 62 3.08 -2.62 -11.11
C ALA A 62 1.65 -2.82 -11.62
N VAL A 63 0.69 -2.07 -11.05
CA VAL A 63 -0.72 -2.13 -11.47
C VAL A 63 -1.02 -0.95 -12.40
N PRO A 64 -1.33 -1.19 -13.69
CA PRO A 64 -1.67 -0.12 -14.62
C PRO A 64 -2.95 0.59 -14.17
N SER A 65 -2.92 1.92 -14.20
CA SER A 65 -4.04 2.78 -13.78
C SER A 65 -4.10 4.01 -14.68
N ASP A 66 -4.91 3.89 -15.72
CA ASP A 66 -4.96 4.86 -16.82
C ASP A 66 -5.67 6.15 -16.39
N SER A 67 -6.69 6.05 -15.53
CA SER A 67 -7.40 7.22 -15.00
C SER A 67 -6.98 7.60 -13.57
N PRO A 68 -7.05 8.89 -13.20
CA PRO A 68 -6.87 9.34 -11.82
C PRO A 68 -7.84 8.68 -10.83
N GLU A 69 -9.06 8.36 -11.28
CA GLU A 69 -10.08 7.68 -10.47
C GLU A 69 -9.65 6.25 -10.16
N GLN A 70 -9.15 5.51 -11.15
CA GLN A 70 -8.59 4.17 -10.94
C GLN A 70 -7.41 4.18 -9.99
N ARG A 71 -6.53 5.20 -10.08
CA ARG A 71 -5.41 5.37 -9.13
C ARG A 71 -5.90 5.55 -7.71
N LEU A 72 -6.91 6.40 -7.52
CA LEU A 72 -7.54 6.63 -6.22
C LEU A 72 -8.14 5.34 -5.68
N SER A 73 -8.99 4.65 -6.45
CA SER A 73 -9.60 3.38 -6.02
C SER A 73 -8.56 2.29 -5.72
N LEU A 74 -7.45 2.26 -6.45
CA LEU A 74 -6.35 1.33 -6.19
C LEU A 74 -5.65 1.62 -4.87
N ILE A 75 -5.33 2.89 -4.60
CA ILE A 75 -4.74 3.30 -3.32
C ILE A 75 -5.73 3.02 -2.17
N GLU A 76 -7.02 3.33 -2.35
CA GLU A 76 -8.07 3.04 -1.38
C GLU A 76 -8.12 1.55 -1.04
N SER A 77 -8.18 0.68 -2.05
CA SER A 77 -8.23 -0.76 -1.84
C SER A 77 -6.96 -1.31 -1.20
N LEU A 78 -5.78 -0.77 -1.54
CA LEU A 78 -4.52 -1.15 -0.89
C LEU A 78 -4.50 -0.76 0.59
N LEU A 79 -4.90 0.47 0.90
CA LEU A 79 -4.99 0.95 2.27
C LEU A 79 -5.99 0.14 3.09
N GLU A 80 -7.15 -0.17 2.53
CA GLU A 80 -8.16 -1.01 3.18
C GLU A 80 -7.61 -2.42 3.50
N GLN A 81 -6.88 -3.04 2.56
CA GLN A 81 -6.21 -4.32 2.79
C GLN A 81 -5.13 -4.22 3.87
N PHE A 82 -4.33 -3.16 3.88
CA PHE A 82 -3.32 -2.94 4.91
C PHE A 82 -3.92 -2.71 6.28
N THR A 83 -5.03 -1.97 6.37
CA THR A 83 -5.79 -1.76 7.60
C THR A 83 -6.42 -3.06 8.10
N ALA A 84 -7.03 -3.84 7.23
CA ALA A 84 -7.63 -5.13 7.58
C ALA A 84 -6.58 -6.15 8.08
N ASN A 85 -5.34 -6.04 7.59
CA ASN A 85 -4.20 -6.86 7.99
C ASN A 85 -3.21 -6.11 8.90
N ALA A 86 -3.66 -5.02 9.55
CA ALA A 86 -2.86 -4.33 10.54
C ALA A 86 -2.82 -5.16 11.82
N THR A 87 -1.66 -5.20 12.45
CA THR A 87 -1.50 -5.86 13.75
C THR A 87 -2.10 -4.92 14.80
N ASN A 88 -3.35 -5.18 15.19
CA ASN A 88 -3.97 -4.52 16.34
C ASN A 88 -3.29 -5.05 17.61
N SER A 89 -2.24 -4.35 18.07
CA SER A 89 -1.71 -4.51 19.42
C SER A 89 -2.64 -3.87 20.45
#